data_AF-K1T6B5-F1
#
_entry.id   AF-K1T6B5-F1
#
_cell.length_a   1.000
_cell.length_b   1.000
_cell.length_c   1.000
_cell.angle_alpha   90.00
_cell.angle_beta   90.00
_cell.angle_gamma   90.00
#
_symmetry.space_group_name_H-M   'P 1'
#
loop_
_entity.id
_entity.type
_entity.pdbx_description
1 polymer ?
#
loop_
_entity_poly.entity_id
_entity_poly.type
_entity_poly.pdbx_seq_one_letter_code
_entity_poly.pdbx_strand_id
1 'polypeptide(L)'
;MKQFFLILSGLALLTGCSSKNDSVEGPVQSRIRIAPSISRVTGLNFDTGDRIGLTIVKSGANYCENTPLRFDGTVFVSDDLFWYDDPSEKSNLTAYYPYLAEGAPASFTVRADQKLAADHEASD
;
A
#
# COMPACT_ATOMS: atom_id res chain seq x y z
N MET A 1 -18.66 78.75 -24.93
CA MET A 1 -17.73 78.59 -26.07
C MET A 1 -16.51 77.81 -25.59
N LYS A 2 -16.19 76.67 -26.24
CA LYS A 2 -14.84 76.04 -26.34
C LYS A 2 -14.26 75.56 -24.99
N GLN A 3 -13.92 74.29 -24.77
CA GLN A 3 -12.93 73.50 -25.50
C GLN A 3 -13.10 72.00 -25.18
N PHE A 4 -12.65 71.18 -26.13
CA PHE A 4 -12.53 69.73 -26.16
C PHE A 4 -11.61 69.17 -25.06
N PHE A 5 -11.77 67.90 -24.65
CA PHE A 5 -10.91 66.80 -25.10
C PHE A 5 -11.33 65.45 -24.48
N LEU A 6 -11.61 64.50 -25.37
CA LEU A 6 -11.63 63.06 -25.12
C LEU A 6 -10.23 62.59 -24.65
N ILE A 7 -10.17 61.80 -23.58
CA ILE A 7 -9.11 60.79 -23.41
C ILE A 7 -9.78 59.48 -22.98
N LEU A 8 -9.96 58.60 -23.97
CA LEU A 8 -10.28 57.20 -23.80
C LEU A 8 -9.01 56.39 -24.12
N SER A 9 -8.30 55.95 -23.08
CA SER A 9 -7.31 54.87 -23.14
C SER A 9 -7.17 54.33 -21.70
N GLY A 10 -7.58 53.12 -21.34
CA GLY A 10 -7.60 51.89 -22.13
C GLY A 10 -6.26 51.18 -22.04
N LEU A 11 -5.77 50.89 -20.82
CA LEU A 11 -4.84 49.78 -20.59
C LEU A 11 -4.87 49.35 -19.11
N ALA A 12 -5.87 48.54 -18.76
CA ALA A 12 -5.76 47.69 -17.57
C ALA A 12 -4.80 46.55 -17.92
N LEU A 13 -3.55 46.65 -17.45
CA LEU A 13 -2.65 45.51 -17.40
C LEU A 13 -3.25 44.52 -16.41
N LEU A 14 -4.04 43.55 -16.91
CA LEU A 14 -4.30 42.32 -16.18
C LEU A 14 -2.94 41.67 -16.02
N THR A 15 -2.31 41.85 -14.85
CA THR A 15 -1.21 40.99 -14.43
C THR A 15 -1.84 39.63 -14.15
N GLY A 16 -2.07 38.88 -15.22
CA GLY A 16 -2.31 37.46 -15.13
C GLY A 16 -1.02 36.85 -14.65
N CYS A 17 -0.83 36.82 -13.33
CA CYS A 17 -0.02 35.79 -12.71
C CYS A 17 -0.63 34.49 -13.19
N SER A 18 -0.04 33.92 -14.25
CA SER A 18 -0.23 32.54 -14.58
C SER A 18 0.29 31.79 -13.36
N SER A 19 -0.61 31.56 -12.40
CA SER A 19 -0.46 30.49 -11.44
C SER A 19 -0.20 29.29 -12.31
N LYS A 20 1.08 28.89 -12.36
CA LYS A 20 1.48 27.58 -12.83
C LYS A 20 0.41 26.66 -12.30
N ASN A 21 -0.24 25.95 -13.22
CA ASN A 21 -1.03 24.81 -12.86
C ASN A 21 -0.03 23.83 -12.24
N ASP A 22 0.31 24.05 -10.97
CA ASP A 22 0.64 22.98 -10.06
C ASP A 22 -0.64 22.16 -10.11
N SER A 23 -0.62 21.21 -11.04
CA SER A 23 -1.50 20.07 -11.00
C SER A 23 -1.28 19.59 -9.57
N VAL A 24 -2.25 19.85 -8.71
CA VAL A 24 -2.28 19.25 -7.39
C VAL A 24 -2.33 17.78 -7.71
N GLU A 25 -1.16 17.17 -7.76
CA GLU A 25 -0.97 15.74 -7.81
C GLU A 25 -1.73 15.30 -6.56
N GLY A 26 -2.92 14.73 -6.79
CA GLY A 26 -3.73 14.19 -5.71
C GLY A 26 -2.87 13.23 -4.89
N PRO A 27 -3.25 12.93 -3.64
CA PRO A 27 -2.45 12.05 -2.80
C PRO A 27 -2.05 10.79 -3.58
N VAL A 28 -0.74 10.61 -3.79
CA VAL A 28 -0.22 9.43 -4.46
C VAL A 28 -0.43 8.27 -3.51
N GLN A 29 -1.46 7.47 -3.78
CA GLN A 29 -1.75 6.27 -3.00
C GLN A 29 -0.51 5.38 -3.00
N SER A 30 -0.01 5.08 -1.80
CA SER A 30 1.18 4.27 -1.62
C SER A 30 0.81 2.80 -1.59
N ARG A 31 1.58 1.95 -2.28
CA ARG A 31 1.42 0.49 -2.18
C ARG A 31 1.64 0.03 -0.74
N ILE A 32 0.88 -0.96 -0.32
CA ILE A 32 1.06 -1.56 1.00
C ILE A 32 2.39 -2.33 1.03
N ARG A 33 3.18 -2.06 2.08
CA ARG A 33 4.45 -2.73 2.37
C ARG A 33 4.46 -3.13 3.83
N ILE A 34 4.71 -4.41 4.12
CA ILE A 34 4.82 -4.92 5.49
C ILE A 34 6.26 -5.36 5.73
N ALA A 35 6.95 -4.65 6.61
CA ALA A 35 8.27 -5.04 7.05
C ALA A 35 8.15 -6.13 8.12
N PRO A 36 8.75 -7.31 7.92
CA PRO A 36 8.81 -8.30 8.97
C PRO A 36 9.69 -7.80 10.12
N SER A 37 9.27 -8.04 11.36
CA SER A 37 10.07 -7.83 12.55
C SER A 37 10.03 -9.10 13.38
N ILE A 38 11.12 -9.87 13.37
CA ILE A 38 11.22 -11.12 14.11
C ILE A 38 12.60 -11.20 14.77
N SER A 39 12.60 -11.67 16.01
CA SER A 39 13.79 -12.06 16.77
C SER A 39 13.88 -13.59 16.74
N ARG A 40 14.73 -14.15 15.87
CA ARG A 40 15.06 -15.59 15.85
C ARG A 40 16.58 -15.79 15.92
N VAL A 41 17.00 -16.88 16.55
CA VAL A 41 18.40 -17.14 16.94
C VAL A 41 19.29 -17.54 15.74
N THR A 42 18.73 -18.12 14.67
CA THR A 42 19.49 -18.48 13.45
C THR A 42 18.55 -18.53 12.23
N GLY A 43 18.88 -17.78 11.16
CA GLY A 43 18.26 -17.93 9.83
C GLY A 43 17.76 -16.62 9.21
N LEU A 44 17.83 -16.53 7.86
CA LEU A 44 17.11 -15.50 7.10
C LEU A 44 15.61 -15.66 7.37
N ASN A 45 14.91 -14.57 7.66
CA ASN A 45 13.56 -14.63 8.24
C ASN A 45 12.49 -15.14 7.26
N PHE A 46 12.70 -14.91 5.97
CA PHE A 46 11.84 -15.26 4.85
C PHE A 46 12.71 -15.37 3.59
N ASP A 47 12.31 -16.21 2.65
CA ASP A 47 12.95 -16.33 1.35
C ASP A 47 12.21 -15.51 0.29
N THR A 48 12.96 -15.00 -0.70
CA THR A 48 12.36 -14.25 -1.79
C THR A 48 11.34 -15.13 -2.52
N GLY A 49 10.09 -14.69 -2.54
CA GLY A 49 8.98 -15.46 -3.11
C GLY A 49 7.97 -15.95 -2.08
N ASP A 50 8.33 -16.00 -0.80
CA ASP A 50 7.42 -16.31 0.30
C ASP A 50 6.19 -15.44 0.26
N ARG A 51 5.04 -15.99 0.69
CA ARG A 51 3.77 -15.28 0.63
C ARG A 51 3.05 -15.31 1.96
N ILE A 52 2.46 -14.17 2.31
CA ILE A 52 1.47 -14.04 3.38
C ILE A 52 0.10 -13.74 2.80
N GLY A 53 -0.95 -14.17 3.48
CA GLY A 53 -2.31 -13.68 3.25
C GLY A 53 -2.61 -12.51 4.16
N LEU A 54 -2.86 -11.32 3.60
CA LEU A 54 -3.21 -10.11 4.35
C LEU A 54 -4.72 -9.85 4.32
N THR A 55 -5.31 -9.62 5.49
CA THR A 55 -6.66 -9.11 5.66
C THR A 55 -6.59 -7.77 6.39
N ILE A 56 -7.30 -6.77 5.86
CA ILE A 56 -7.43 -5.44 6.46
C ILE A 56 -8.90 -5.18 6.71
N VAL A 57 -9.26 -4.99 7.99
CA VAL A 57 -10.59 -4.55 8.39
C VAL A 57 -10.53 -3.06 8.72
N LYS A 58 -11.27 -2.27 7.96
CA LYS A 58 -11.35 -0.82 8.04
C LYS A 58 -12.76 -0.42 8.46
N SER A 59 -12.90 0.27 9.60
CA SER A 59 -14.21 0.68 10.14
C SER A 59 -15.27 -0.43 10.20
N GLY A 60 -14.83 -1.67 10.47
CA GLY A 60 -15.71 -2.84 10.57
C GLY A 60 -16.04 -3.54 9.24
N ALA A 61 -15.51 -3.07 8.12
CA ALA A 61 -15.65 -3.70 6.80
C ALA A 61 -14.31 -4.20 6.26
N ASN A 62 -14.33 -5.28 5.48
CA ASN A 62 -13.12 -5.77 4.80
C ASN A 62 -12.72 -4.76 3.72
N TYR A 63 -11.53 -4.19 3.87
CA TYR A 63 -10.86 -3.42 2.82
C TYR A 63 -10.14 -4.35 1.85
N CYS A 64 -9.49 -5.38 2.39
CA CYS A 64 -9.03 -6.53 1.62
C CYS A 64 -9.13 -7.79 2.48
N GLU A 65 -9.22 -8.94 1.83
CA GLU A 65 -9.36 -10.24 2.48
C GLU A 65 -8.41 -11.25 1.82
N ASN A 66 -7.58 -11.89 2.65
CA ASN A 66 -6.60 -12.90 2.23
C ASN A 66 -5.81 -12.52 0.96
N THR A 67 -5.44 -11.25 0.82
CA THR A 67 -4.72 -10.76 -0.35
C THR A 67 -3.26 -11.22 -0.26
N PRO A 68 -2.70 -11.89 -1.28
CA PRO A 68 -1.34 -12.38 -1.22
C PRO A 68 -0.35 -11.21 -1.32
N LEU A 69 0.56 -11.11 -0.36
CA LEU A 69 1.76 -10.27 -0.49
C LEU A 69 2.98 -11.16 -0.62
N ARG A 70 3.89 -10.82 -1.53
CA ARG A 70 5.12 -11.56 -1.79
C ARG A 70 6.30 -10.90 -1.09
N PHE A 71 7.17 -11.68 -0.46
CA PHE A 71 8.43 -11.20 0.07
C PHE A 71 9.41 -10.93 -1.07
N ASP A 72 9.85 -9.68 -1.20
CA ASP A 72 10.78 -9.25 -2.25
C ASP A 72 12.26 -9.43 -1.85
N GLY A 73 12.53 -9.98 -0.67
CA GLY A 73 13.86 -10.05 -0.05
C GLY A 73 14.08 -9.01 1.05
N THR A 74 13.20 -8.01 1.18
CA THR A 74 13.26 -6.98 2.24
C THR A 74 11.91 -6.81 2.95
N VAL A 75 10.82 -6.74 2.20
CA VAL A 75 9.46 -6.53 2.72
C VAL A 75 8.44 -7.39 1.97
N PHE A 76 7.29 -7.61 2.58
CA PHE A 76 6.12 -8.13 1.88
C PHE A 76 5.44 -6.99 1.11
N VAL A 77 5.31 -7.17 -0.20
CA VAL A 77 4.72 -6.16 -1.11
C VAL A 77 3.51 -6.73 -1.82
N SER A 78 2.52 -5.86 -2.05
CA SER A 78 1.43 -6.15 -2.98
C SER A 78 1.72 -5.52 -4.33
N ASP A 79 1.30 -6.21 -5.40
CA ASP A 79 1.33 -5.63 -6.74
C ASP A 79 0.21 -4.57 -6.91
N ASP A 80 -1.00 -4.90 -6.44
CA ASP A 80 -2.23 -4.13 -6.74
C ASP A 80 -2.98 -3.56 -5.51
N LEU A 81 -2.49 -3.73 -4.27
CA LEU A 81 -3.13 -3.21 -3.06
C LEU A 81 -2.44 -1.93 -2.57
N PHE A 82 -3.24 -0.87 -2.51
CA PHE A 82 -2.80 0.46 -2.09
C PHE A 82 -3.41 0.85 -0.75
N TRP A 83 -2.71 1.70 0.01
CA TRP A 83 -3.24 2.31 1.22
C TRP A 83 -4.28 3.38 0.86
N TYR A 84 -5.33 3.51 1.67
CA TYR A 84 -6.38 4.51 1.47
C TYR A 84 -5.95 5.90 1.98
N ASP A 85 -6.54 6.95 1.41
CA ASP A 85 -6.05 8.33 1.57
C ASP A 85 -6.34 8.99 2.93
N ASP A 86 -7.13 8.35 3.81
CA ASP A 86 -7.46 8.89 5.14
C ASP A 86 -6.48 8.37 6.21
N PRO A 87 -5.51 9.17 6.68
CA PRO A 87 -4.54 8.73 7.69
C PRO A 87 -5.12 8.65 9.10
N SER A 88 -6.32 9.20 9.34
CA SER A 88 -6.95 9.21 10.67
C SER A 88 -7.79 7.96 10.93
N GLU A 89 -8.19 7.28 9.86
CA GLU A 89 -9.04 6.11 9.94
C GLU A 89 -8.24 4.88 10.34
N LYS A 90 -8.62 4.28 11.47
CA LYS A 90 -7.94 3.10 12.02
C LYS A 90 -8.35 1.84 11.24
N SER A 91 -7.37 0.96 11.03
CA SER A 91 -7.58 -0.37 10.49
C SER A 91 -6.95 -1.43 11.38
N ASN A 92 -7.58 -2.61 11.42
CA ASN A 92 -6.99 -3.82 11.98
C ASN A 92 -6.38 -4.63 10.83
N LEU A 93 -5.11 -4.95 10.94
CA LEU A 93 -4.37 -5.74 9.96
C LEU A 93 -4.09 -7.11 10.58
N THR A 94 -4.39 -8.18 9.84
CA THR A 94 -4.08 -9.55 10.23
C THR A 94 -3.43 -10.25 9.06
N ALA A 95 -2.33 -10.94 9.31
CA ALA A 95 -1.63 -11.72 8.29
C ALA A 95 -1.26 -13.09 8.84
N TYR A 96 -1.18 -14.07 7.94
CA TYR A 96 -0.67 -15.40 8.24
C TYR A 96 0.27 -15.89 7.15
N TYR A 97 1.16 -16.79 7.54
CA TYR A 97 2.14 -17.50 6.73
C TYR A 97 2.03 -19.01 7.06
N PRO A 98 2.25 -19.91 6.09
CA PRO A 98 2.36 -19.66 4.66
C PRO A 98 0.99 -19.32 4.04
N TYR A 99 0.98 -18.55 2.95
CA TYR A 99 -0.25 -18.20 2.23
C TYR A 99 -0.97 -19.42 1.64
N LEU A 100 -2.29 -19.47 1.84
CA LEU A 100 -3.21 -20.40 1.17
C LEU A 100 -4.35 -19.60 0.50
N ALA A 101 -4.79 -20.01 -0.68
CA ALA A 101 -5.86 -19.31 -1.39
C ALA A 101 -7.19 -19.36 -0.63
N GLU A 102 -7.41 -20.46 0.10
CA GLU A 102 -8.58 -20.75 0.91
C GLU A 102 -8.64 -19.93 2.21
N GLY A 103 -7.56 -19.24 2.58
CA GLY A 103 -7.45 -18.47 3.82
C GLY A 103 -6.71 -19.20 4.93
N ALA A 104 -6.62 -18.53 6.08
CA ALA A 104 -5.96 -19.08 7.27
C ALA A 104 -6.67 -20.39 7.68
N PRO A 105 -5.96 -21.52 7.75
CA PRO A 105 -6.59 -22.80 8.02
C PRO A 105 -6.98 -22.91 9.50
N ALA A 106 -8.13 -23.51 9.78
CA ALA A 106 -8.56 -23.81 11.17
C ALA A 106 -7.73 -24.92 11.83
N SER A 107 -7.02 -25.70 11.01
CA SER A 107 -6.11 -26.78 11.44
C SER A 107 -5.00 -26.91 10.42
N PHE A 108 -3.77 -27.16 10.86
CA PHE A 108 -2.64 -27.46 9.99
C PHE A 108 -2.13 -28.89 10.24
N THR A 109 -1.40 -29.45 9.27
CA THR A 109 -0.75 -30.75 9.40
C THR A 109 0.72 -30.59 9.08
N VAL A 110 1.58 -31.16 9.93
CA VAL A 110 3.03 -31.16 9.69
C VAL A 110 3.37 -32.29 8.73
N ARG A 111 4.09 -31.97 7.65
CA ARG A 111 4.54 -33.00 6.69
C ARG A 111 5.52 -33.95 7.35
N ALA A 112 5.40 -35.24 7.03
CA ALA A 112 6.22 -36.29 7.65
C ALA A 112 7.72 -36.17 7.30
N ASP A 113 8.04 -35.73 6.08
CA ASP A 113 9.40 -35.36 5.71
C ASP A 113 9.60 -33.86 5.90
N GLN A 114 10.56 -33.47 6.74
CA GLN A 114 10.93 -32.09 7.02
C GLN A 114 12.36 -31.78 6.54
N LYS A 115 12.99 -32.70 5.79
CA LYS A 115 14.37 -32.52 5.31
C LYS A 115 14.44 -31.63 4.06
N LEU A 116 13.34 -31.48 3.33
CA LEU A 116 13.22 -30.60 2.17
C LEU A 116 12.70 -29.24 2.63
N ALA A 117 13.34 -28.16 2.16
CA ALA A 117 12.96 -26.78 2.48
C ALA A 117 11.47 -26.52 2.22
N ALA A 118 10.98 -26.90 1.04
CA ALA A 118 9.57 -26.75 0.66
C ALA A 118 8.58 -27.49 1.58
N ASP A 119 8.98 -28.63 2.17
CA ASP A 119 8.09 -29.38 3.08
C ASP A 119 8.08 -28.78 4.49
N HIS A 120 9.23 -28.25 4.91
CA HIS A 120 9.37 -27.51 6.17
C HIS A 120 8.61 -26.18 6.11
N GLU A 121 8.83 -25.37 5.07
CA GLU A 121 8.14 -24.09 4.84
C GLU A 121 6.62 -24.25 4.75
N ALA A 122 6.13 -25.34 4.16
CA ALA A 122 4.70 -25.63 4.10
C ALA A 122 4.08 -26.02 5.45
N SER A 123 4.90 -26.23 6.49
CA SER A 123 4.50 -26.72 7.81
C SER A 123 4.89 -25.82 8.99
N ASP A 124 5.68 -24.76 8.79
CA ASP A 124 6.10 -23.76 9.81
C ASP A 124 4.97 -22.74 10.09
#